data_AF-A0A7C2UF07-F1
#
_entry.id   AF-A0A7C2UF07-F1
#
_cell.length_a   1.000
_cell.length_b   1.000
_cell.length_c   1.000
_cell.angle_alpha   90.00
_cell.angle_beta   90.00
_cell.angle_gamma   90.00
#
_symmetry.space_group_name_H-M   'P 1'
#
loop_
_entity.id
_entity.type
_entity.pdbx_description
1 polymer ?
#
loop_
_entity_poly.entity_id
_entity_poly.type
_entity_poly.pdbx_seq_one_letter_code
_entity_poly.pdbx_strand_id
1 'polypeptide(L)'
;MRCSKCNKTWHAGGANCPYCGAPAAEPVDPHPVWGYVMRGEEGGGQPPGPPVISRRRFIGGLALGGAAAGLAAAGYAIARGLLTEEPVAAAPQVTARYVSRELPFDDPYSPLWAEAPAQRVTLQPQNVVLPFKSTPGPQALTVRALHNGREIAFRLEWDDPVRDEFTIKTDQFRDACAVFFGSPAAVWTMGSPEDPVTVLHWKADWQKDIDHGFQDLEAAFPNAAFDFYPPLVGVARPAPDDYPPEARHRLPALAVGNPLAQTRRPSPVEKLQAMGPGTIYTMPTQDARGRGSWRDGRWTVVLARALAASDEGETALQPGQSYAFACAVWWGAAADRGARKSITQLGTLWLEVGR
;
A
#
# COMPACT_ATOMS: atom_id res chain seq x y z
N MET A 1 7.96 -21.00 20.58
CA MET A 1 7.66 -22.43 20.86
C MET A 1 8.54 -23.29 19.97
N ARG A 2 9.02 -24.47 20.42
CA ARG A 2 9.77 -25.44 19.60
C ARG A 2 9.07 -26.80 19.66
N CYS A 3 8.86 -27.45 18.52
CA CYS A 3 8.17 -28.73 18.46
C CYS A 3 9.17 -29.86 18.72
N SER A 4 8.93 -30.70 19.72
CA SER A 4 9.77 -31.87 20.01
C SER A 4 9.73 -32.93 18.90
N LYS A 5 8.63 -33.01 18.13
CA LYS A 5 8.45 -34.01 17.06
C LYS A 5 9.13 -33.64 15.75
N CYS A 6 9.05 -32.37 15.32
CA CYS A 6 9.60 -31.93 14.02
C CYS A 6 10.71 -30.88 14.13
N ASN A 7 11.10 -30.51 15.35
CA ASN A 7 12.19 -29.59 15.67
C ASN A 7 12.05 -28.15 15.13
N LYS A 8 10.89 -27.78 14.57
CA LYS A 8 10.62 -26.43 14.06
C LYS A 8 10.20 -25.46 15.17
N THR A 9 10.53 -24.18 14.99
CA THR A 9 10.19 -23.07 15.89
C THR A 9 9.12 -22.16 15.28
N TRP A 10 8.23 -21.62 16.12
CA TRP A 10 7.20 -20.65 15.69
C TRP A 10 6.81 -19.69 16.84
N HIS A 11 6.23 -18.55 16.45
CA HIS A 11 5.71 -17.52 17.36
C HIS A 11 4.38 -17.97 18.01
N ALA A 12 4.21 -17.67 19.30
CA ALA A 12 3.10 -18.19 20.11
C ALA A 12 1.72 -17.72 19.61
N GLY A 13 0.80 -18.67 19.37
CA GLY A 13 -0.56 -18.37 18.89
C GLY A 13 -1.52 -19.56 18.74
N GLY A 14 -1.20 -20.75 19.27
CA GLY A 14 -2.08 -21.92 19.19
C GLY A 14 -1.59 -23.09 20.04
N ALA A 15 -2.52 -23.96 20.48
CA ALA A 15 -2.24 -25.10 21.37
C ALA A 15 -1.45 -26.24 20.69
N ASN A 16 -1.38 -26.25 19.35
CA ASN A 16 -0.72 -27.29 18.55
C ASN A 16 0.32 -26.69 17.58
N CYS A 17 1.32 -27.50 17.21
CA CYS A 17 2.33 -27.18 16.21
C CYS A 17 1.69 -27.05 14.82
N PRO A 18 1.84 -25.91 14.12
CA PRO A 18 1.19 -25.67 12.82
C PRO A 18 1.75 -26.56 11.70
N TYR A 19 2.91 -27.20 11.91
CA TYR A 19 3.58 -28.01 10.88
C TYR A 19 3.26 -29.50 10.97
N CYS A 20 2.84 -30.01 12.14
CA CYS A 20 2.64 -31.45 12.33
C CYS A 20 1.48 -31.83 13.27
N GLY A 21 0.74 -30.85 13.80
CA GLY A 21 -0.44 -31.06 14.64
C GLY A 21 -0.16 -31.56 16.06
N ALA A 22 1.09 -31.78 16.44
CA ALA A 22 1.45 -32.22 17.79
C ALA A 22 1.18 -31.11 18.83
N PRO A 23 0.76 -31.45 20.07
CA PRO A 23 0.54 -30.47 21.12
C PRO A 23 1.83 -29.68 21.43
N ALA A 24 1.65 -28.41 21.76
CA ALA A 24 2.71 -27.47 22.07
C ALA A 24 3.59 -27.96 23.24
N ALA A 25 4.91 -28.00 23.04
CA ALA A 25 5.89 -28.17 24.12
C ALA A 25 6.47 -26.82 24.56
N GLU A 26 6.94 -26.78 25.81
CA GLU A 26 7.31 -25.62 26.65
C GLU A 26 8.07 -24.46 25.97
N PRO A 27 7.96 -23.22 26.52
CA PRO A 27 8.69 -22.06 26.03
C PRO A 27 10.21 -22.29 26.12
N VAL A 28 10.91 -21.97 25.03
CA VAL A 28 12.38 -22.00 24.98
C VAL A 28 12.88 -20.72 25.64
N ASP A 29 13.74 -20.83 26.66
CA ASP A 29 14.40 -19.69 27.29
C ASP A 29 15.12 -18.83 26.24
N PRO A 30 15.01 -17.49 26.30
CA PRO A 30 15.70 -16.63 25.37
C PRO A 30 17.19 -16.64 25.68
N HIS A 31 17.99 -17.31 24.83
CA HIS A 31 19.44 -17.11 24.84
C HIS A 31 19.78 -15.66 24.49
N PRO A 32 20.77 -15.05 25.17
CA PRO A 32 21.13 -13.65 24.96
C PRO A 32 21.72 -13.45 23.57
N VAL A 33 21.11 -12.53 22.82
CA VAL A 33 21.67 -12.00 21.57
C VAL A 33 22.91 -11.20 21.95
N TRP A 34 24.06 -11.52 21.33
CA TRP A 34 25.30 -10.77 21.45
C TRP A 34 25.13 -9.35 20.91
N GLY A 35 24.76 -8.43 21.79
CA GLY A 35 24.86 -6.99 21.57
C GLY A 35 26.15 -6.48 22.21
N TYR A 36 26.96 -5.76 21.43
CA TYR A 36 28.09 -5.00 21.96
C TYR A 36 27.59 -3.99 23.01
N VAL A 37 28.02 -4.18 24.25
CA VAL A 37 27.81 -3.21 25.33
C VAL A 37 28.93 -2.17 25.25
N MET A 38 28.61 -0.97 24.77
CA MET A 38 29.45 0.20 25.01
C MET A 38 29.25 0.61 26.47
N ARG A 39 30.29 0.43 27.31
CA ARG A 39 30.30 0.93 28.69
C ARG A 39 30.36 2.47 28.67
N GLY A 40 29.25 3.11 29.01
CA GLY A 40 29.23 4.49 29.49
C GLY A 40 29.28 4.49 31.02
N GLU A 41 30.13 5.34 31.58
CA GLU A 41 30.38 5.51 33.01
C GLU A 41 29.12 5.88 33.80
N GLU A 42 29.06 5.38 35.04
CA GLU A 42 27.98 5.60 36.01
C GLU A 42 28.01 7.03 36.57
N GLY A 43 26.85 7.71 36.59
CA GLY A 43 26.66 8.90 37.41
C GLY A 43 25.45 9.75 37.04
N GLY A 44 24.40 9.73 37.88
CA GLY A 44 23.37 10.79 37.93
C GLY A 44 21.93 10.31 37.68
N GLY A 45 21.09 10.40 38.70
CA GLY A 45 19.70 9.89 38.71
C GLY A 45 18.72 10.58 37.76
N GLN A 46 17.80 9.77 37.22
CA GLN A 46 16.66 10.18 36.39
C GLN A 46 15.47 10.62 37.28
N PRO A 47 14.77 11.74 37.00
CA PRO A 47 13.52 12.07 37.69
C PRO A 47 12.36 11.17 37.21
N PRO A 48 11.27 11.00 37.99
CA PRO A 48 10.21 10.05 37.65
C PRO A 48 9.47 10.47 36.38
N GLY A 49 9.38 9.57 35.41
CA GLY A 49 8.54 9.72 34.22
C GLY A 49 7.05 9.68 34.55
N PRO A 50 6.18 10.19 33.66
CA PRO A 50 4.73 10.24 33.91
C PRO A 50 4.13 8.83 34.02
N PRO A 51 3.03 8.65 34.78
CA PRO A 51 2.52 7.32 35.09
C PRO A 51 2.02 6.58 33.84
N VAL A 52 2.48 5.33 33.71
CA VAL A 52 1.98 4.37 32.74
C VAL A 52 0.58 3.93 33.18
N ILE A 53 -0.46 4.35 32.46
CA ILE A 53 -1.83 3.91 32.71
C ILE A 53 -2.01 2.51 32.12
N SER A 54 -2.16 1.51 33.00
CA SER A 54 -2.39 0.11 32.61
C SER A 54 -3.84 -0.11 32.18
N ARG A 55 -4.01 -0.91 31.13
CA ARG A 55 -5.19 -1.02 30.25
C ARG A 55 -6.37 -1.85 30.82
N ARG A 56 -6.64 -1.82 32.13
CA ARG A 56 -7.63 -2.74 32.75
C ARG A 56 -8.74 -2.17 33.61
N ARG A 57 -8.98 -0.85 33.63
CA ARG A 57 -10.21 -0.28 34.22
C ARG A 57 -10.74 0.89 33.40
N PHE A 58 -11.54 0.59 32.38
CA PHE A 58 -12.45 1.58 31.79
C PHE A 58 -13.74 0.91 31.32
N ILE A 59 -14.43 0.22 32.23
CA ILE A 59 -15.88 0.00 32.13
C ILE A 59 -16.43 0.02 33.57
N GLY A 60 -17.32 0.96 33.88
CA GLY A 60 -18.18 0.92 35.06
C GLY A 60 -18.11 2.16 35.96
N GLY A 61 -19.18 2.97 35.94
CA GLY A 61 -19.58 3.76 37.10
C GLY A 61 -19.72 5.27 36.88
N LEU A 62 -20.81 5.68 36.23
CA LEU A 62 -21.43 7.00 36.47
C LEU A 62 -22.17 6.89 37.82
N ALA A 63 -21.71 7.59 38.85
CA ALA A 63 -22.50 7.87 40.04
C ALA A 63 -22.10 9.23 40.64
N LEU A 64 -23.03 10.18 40.45
CA LEU A 64 -23.36 11.38 41.23
C LEU A 64 -22.44 11.79 42.39
N GLY A 65 -21.88 13.00 42.29
CA GLY A 65 -21.34 13.79 43.41
C GLY A 65 -20.99 15.20 42.93
N GLY A 66 -21.63 16.22 43.50
CA GLY A 66 -21.77 17.55 42.89
C GLY A 66 -20.55 18.48 42.97
N ALA A 67 -20.49 19.41 42.01
CA ALA A 67 -19.90 20.74 42.15
C ALA A 67 -20.53 21.66 41.08
N ALA A 68 -21.52 22.43 41.49
CA ALA A 68 -22.18 23.45 40.68
C ALA A 68 -21.25 24.68 40.51
N ALA A 69 -20.56 24.76 39.37
CA ALA A 69 -19.98 26.01 38.83
C ALA A 69 -19.32 25.84 37.43
N GLY A 70 -19.10 24.62 36.93
CA GLY A 70 -18.40 24.37 35.65
C GLY A 70 -19.29 23.91 34.48
N LEU A 71 -20.61 23.84 34.65
CA LEU A 71 -21.50 23.14 33.70
C LEU A 71 -21.92 23.96 32.47
N ALA A 72 -21.76 25.29 32.47
CA ALA A 72 -22.14 26.10 31.32
C ALA A 72 -21.10 26.04 30.18
N ALA A 73 -19.80 26.09 30.50
CA ALA A 73 -18.73 26.05 29.48
C ALA A 73 -18.43 24.62 29.00
N ALA A 74 -18.44 23.64 29.90
CA ALA A 74 -18.29 22.23 29.53
C ALA A 74 -19.50 21.70 28.76
N GLY A 75 -20.72 22.12 29.14
CA GLY A 75 -21.94 21.78 28.41
C GLY A 75 -21.97 22.34 26.99
N TYR A 76 -21.43 23.55 26.77
CA TYR A 76 -21.36 24.17 25.43
C TYR A 76 -20.32 23.50 24.52
N ALA A 77 -19.18 23.08 25.06
CA ALA A 77 -18.15 22.36 24.30
C ALA A 77 -18.56 20.91 24.00
N ILE A 78 -19.23 20.24 24.95
CA ILE A 78 -19.77 18.89 24.75
C ILE A 78 -20.94 18.93 23.77
N ALA A 79 -21.84 19.91 23.86
CA ALA A 79 -22.96 20.06 22.92
C ALA A 79 -22.52 20.46 21.50
N ARG A 80 -21.45 21.27 21.33
CA ARG A 80 -20.87 21.51 19.99
C ARG A 80 -20.12 20.31 19.44
N GLY A 81 -19.39 19.56 20.28
CA GLY A 81 -18.65 18.37 19.85
C GLY A 81 -19.53 17.16 19.51
N LEU A 82 -20.77 17.12 20.04
CA LEU A 82 -21.76 16.07 19.76
C LEU A 82 -22.69 16.38 18.57
N LEU A 83 -22.63 17.57 18.00
CA LEU A 83 -23.54 18.01 16.93
C LEU A 83 -22.84 18.40 15.62
N THR A 84 -21.52 18.34 15.55
CA THR A 84 -20.82 18.32 14.27
C THR A 84 -20.73 16.88 13.81
N GLU A 85 -21.78 16.39 13.14
CA GLU A 85 -21.58 15.33 12.15
C GLU A 85 -20.59 15.89 11.13
N GLU A 86 -19.30 15.57 11.30
CA GLU A 86 -18.31 15.79 10.25
C GLU A 86 -18.89 15.15 8.99
N PRO A 87 -19.10 15.91 7.90
CA PRO A 87 -19.74 15.36 6.72
C PRO A 87 -18.91 14.18 6.24
N VAL A 88 -19.50 12.98 6.32
CA VAL A 88 -18.85 11.76 5.83
C VAL A 88 -18.51 12.00 4.37
N ALA A 89 -17.22 11.94 4.04
CA ALA A 89 -16.75 12.15 2.68
C ALA A 89 -17.54 11.26 1.71
N ALA A 90 -18.05 11.85 0.63
CA ALA A 90 -18.85 11.12 -0.34
C ALA A 90 -18.08 9.93 -0.91
N ALA A 91 -18.75 8.77 -0.96
CA ALA A 91 -18.21 7.58 -1.59
C ALA A 91 -18.01 7.78 -3.10
N PRO A 92 -16.96 7.20 -3.70
CA PRO A 92 -16.80 7.19 -5.15
C PRO A 92 -17.99 6.50 -5.83
N GLN A 93 -18.41 7.03 -6.97
CA GLN A 93 -19.49 6.54 -7.84
C GLN A 93 -18.98 6.70 -9.28
N VAL A 94 -18.01 5.86 -9.63
CA VAL A 94 -17.26 5.98 -10.87
C VAL A 94 -18.03 5.24 -11.97
N THR A 95 -18.30 5.93 -13.07
CA THR A 95 -18.79 5.28 -14.30
C THR A 95 -17.62 5.07 -15.25
N ALA A 96 -17.31 3.82 -15.57
CA ALA A 96 -16.46 3.49 -16.69
C ALA A 96 -17.27 3.69 -17.97
N ARG A 97 -16.95 4.75 -18.70
CA ARG A 97 -17.62 5.12 -19.96
C ARG A 97 -17.17 4.19 -21.08
N TYR A 98 -18.11 3.66 -21.85
CA TYR A 98 -17.79 2.87 -23.03
C TYR A 98 -17.26 3.77 -24.16
N VAL A 99 -16.17 3.33 -24.80
CA VAL A 99 -15.62 3.92 -26.03
C VAL A 99 -15.25 2.82 -27.01
N SER A 100 -15.55 2.99 -28.29
CA SER A 100 -15.21 1.99 -29.34
C SER A 100 -13.75 2.05 -29.80
N ARG A 101 -12.96 2.99 -29.26
CA ARG A 101 -11.54 3.22 -29.60
C ARG A 101 -10.62 2.47 -28.64
N GLU A 102 -9.36 2.32 -29.04
CA GLU A 102 -8.30 1.88 -28.13
C GLU A 102 -8.14 2.83 -26.94
N LEU A 103 -7.86 2.27 -25.77
CA LEU A 103 -7.73 3.03 -24.53
C LEU A 103 -6.35 3.68 -24.43
N PRO A 104 -6.24 4.96 -24.01
CA PRO A 104 -4.97 5.67 -23.90
C PRO A 104 -4.23 5.29 -22.62
N PHE A 105 -3.76 4.05 -22.53
CA PHE A 105 -3.08 3.54 -21.33
C PHE A 105 -1.67 4.15 -21.12
N ASP A 106 -1.06 4.69 -22.19
CA ASP A 106 0.26 5.31 -22.22
C ASP A 106 0.23 6.85 -22.32
N ASP A 107 -0.94 7.45 -22.58
CA ASP A 107 -1.14 8.90 -22.67
C ASP A 107 -2.15 9.41 -21.62
N PRO A 108 -1.66 9.88 -20.45
CA PRO A 108 -2.51 10.48 -19.42
C PRO A 108 -3.22 11.78 -19.83
N TYR A 109 -2.82 12.42 -20.93
CA TYR A 109 -3.38 13.68 -21.42
C TYR A 109 -4.21 13.51 -22.69
N SER A 110 -4.46 12.27 -23.10
CA SER A 110 -5.30 11.97 -24.26
C SER A 110 -6.66 12.70 -24.16
N PRO A 111 -7.13 13.34 -25.23
CA PRO A 111 -8.43 14.01 -25.23
C PRO A 111 -9.59 13.03 -25.01
N LEU A 112 -9.38 11.72 -25.21
CA LEU A 112 -10.40 10.69 -24.97
C LEU A 112 -10.90 10.70 -23.52
N TRP A 113 -10.04 11.08 -22.56
CA TRP A 113 -10.42 11.19 -21.15
C TRP A 113 -11.53 12.21 -20.90
N ALA A 114 -11.74 13.18 -21.79
CA ALA A 114 -12.82 14.15 -21.67
C ALA A 114 -14.22 13.51 -21.78
N GLU A 115 -14.33 12.33 -22.39
CA GLU A 115 -15.60 11.64 -22.60
C GLU A 115 -16.09 10.90 -21.35
N ALA A 116 -15.19 10.50 -20.46
CA ALA A 116 -15.54 9.89 -19.17
C ALA A 116 -15.86 10.96 -18.13
N PRO A 117 -16.92 10.83 -17.31
CA PRO A 117 -17.18 11.75 -16.21
C PRO A 117 -16.00 11.84 -15.23
N ALA A 118 -15.61 13.06 -14.85
CA ALA A 118 -14.67 13.28 -13.76
C ALA A 118 -15.39 13.22 -12.42
N GLN A 119 -14.90 12.36 -11.53
CA GLN A 119 -15.33 12.37 -10.15
C GLN A 119 -14.17 12.81 -9.25
N ARG A 120 -14.36 13.94 -8.57
CA ARG A 120 -13.47 14.37 -7.49
C ARG A 120 -13.91 13.71 -6.19
N VAL A 121 -13.01 12.99 -5.55
CA VAL A 121 -13.27 12.20 -4.34
C VAL A 121 -12.32 12.64 -3.24
N THR A 122 -12.86 12.96 -2.07
CA THR A 122 -12.07 13.35 -0.91
C THR A 122 -11.30 12.15 -0.38
N LEU A 123 -10.01 12.37 -0.11
CA LEU A 123 -9.15 11.39 0.52
C LEU A 123 -9.31 11.44 2.04
N GLN A 124 -9.24 10.28 2.65
CA GLN A 124 -9.51 10.02 4.05
C GLN A 124 -8.28 9.40 4.72
N PRO A 125 -8.17 9.53 6.05
CA PRO A 125 -7.18 8.80 6.82
C PRO A 125 -7.29 7.29 6.63
N GLN A 126 -6.16 6.60 6.73
CA GLN A 126 -6.14 5.16 6.99
C GLN A 126 -5.80 4.99 8.47
N ASN A 127 -6.80 4.66 9.29
CA ASN A 127 -6.65 4.48 10.74
C ASN A 127 -7.22 3.12 11.21
N VAL A 128 -7.43 2.20 10.28
CA VAL A 128 -8.01 0.86 10.55
C VAL A 128 -6.94 -0.17 10.86
N VAL A 129 -5.83 -0.16 10.13
CA VAL A 129 -4.76 -1.17 10.22
C VAL A 129 -3.41 -0.47 10.38
N LEU A 130 -2.61 -0.91 11.35
CA LEU A 130 -1.27 -0.37 11.53
C LEU A 130 -0.34 -0.71 10.34
N PRO A 131 0.61 0.17 10.01
CA PRO A 131 0.81 1.52 10.55
C PRO A 131 -0.23 2.53 10.02
N PHE A 132 -0.79 3.35 10.93
CA PHE A 132 -1.80 4.36 10.58
C PHE A 132 -1.22 5.56 9.82
N LYS A 133 -2.08 6.16 9.00
CA LYS A 133 -1.96 7.52 8.43
C LYS A 133 -3.19 8.34 8.82
N SER A 134 -3.10 9.05 9.95
CA SER A 134 -4.20 9.83 10.51
C SER A 134 -4.53 11.12 9.76
N THR A 135 -3.59 11.62 8.96
CA THR A 135 -3.77 12.83 8.13
C THR A 135 -3.54 12.46 6.68
N PRO A 136 -4.52 12.67 5.78
CA PRO A 136 -4.32 12.45 4.36
C PRO A 136 -3.14 13.28 3.84
N GLY A 137 -2.45 12.78 2.81
CA GLY A 137 -1.44 13.56 2.10
C GLY A 137 -2.14 14.58 1.21
N PRO A 138 -2.47 14.21 -0.05
CA PRO A 138 -3.40 15.00 -0.85
C PRO A 138 -4.80 14.98 -0.23
N GLN A 139 -5.54 16.09 -0.36
CA GLN A 139 -6.90 16.21 0.20
C GLN A 139 -7.96 15.47 -0.62
N ALA A 140 -7.73 15.33 -1.93
CA ALA A 140 -8.64 14.69 -2.85
C ALA A 140 -7.88 14.17 -4.07
N LEU A 141 -8.52 13.26 -4.81
CA LEU A 141 -8.10 12.88 -6.15
C LEU A 141 -9.28 13.00 -7.11
N THR A 142 -8.98 13.16 -8.39
CA THR A 142 -9.97 13.05 -9.47
C THR A 142 -9.77 11.73 -10.18
N VAL A 143 -10.85 10.97 -10.36
CA VAL A 143 -10.84 9.71 -11.11
C VAL A 143 -11.76 9.79 -12.32
N ARG A 144 -11.30 9.23 -13.44
CA ARG A 144 -12.09 8.93 -14.64
C ARG A 144 -11.87 7.46 -15.00
N ALA A 145 -12.85 6.84 -15.64
CA ALA A 145 -12.73 5.47 -16.13
C ALA A 145 -13.30 5.34 -17.55
N LEU A 146 -12.60 4.59 -18.39
CA LEU A 146 -12.98 4.24 -19.76
C LEU A 146 -12.89 2.73 -19.92
N HIS A 147 -13.76 2.14 -20.73
CA HIS A 147 -13.61 0.76 -21.20
C HIS A 147 -14.01 0.63 -22.66
N ASN A 148 -13.45 -0.35 -23.37
CA ASN A 148 -13.78 -0.63 -24.78
C ASN A 148 -14.48 -1.99 -24.95
N GLY A 149 -14.95 -2.58 -23.85
CA GLY A 149 -15.58 -3.91 -23.83
C GLY A 149 -14.59 -5.07 -23.81
N ARG A 150 -13.28 -4.80 -23.93
CA ARG A 150 -12.20 -5.78 -23.76
C ARG A 150 -11.23 -5.42 -22.64
N GLU A 151 -10.97 -4.13 -22.47
CA GLU A 151 -10.08 -3.56 -21.47
C GLU A 151 -10.78 -2.43 -20.72
N ILE A 152 -10.24 -2.09 -19.56
CA ILE A 152 -10.62 -0.92 -18.75
C ILE A 152 -9.38 -0.12 -18.42
N ALA A 153 -9.52 1.20 -18.38
CA ALA A 153 -8.49 2.13 -17.96
C ALA A 153 -9.05 3.15 -16.96
N PHE A 154 -8.28 3.46 -15.93
CA PHE A 154 -8.56 4.46 -14.91
C PHE A 154 -7.53 5.58 -15.03
N ARG A 155 -7.98 6.84 -15.03
CA ARG A 155 -7.10 8.01 -14.92
C ARG A 155 -7.30 8.65 -13.56
N LEU A 156 -6.23 8.71 -12.77
CA LEU A 156 -6.19 9.32 -11.44
C LEU A 156 -5.36 10.60 -11.49
N GLU A 157 -5.80 11.63 -10.79
CA GLU A 157 -5.12 12.92 -10.72
C GLU A 157 -5.16 13.47 -9.29
N TRP A 158 -4.00 13.84 -8.75
CA TRP A 158 -3.89 14.46 -7.42
C TRP A 158 -2.76 15.48 -7.37
N ASP A 159 -2.91 16.48 -6.49
CA ASP A 159 -1.90 17.50 -6.28
C ASP A 159 -0.76 16.93 -5.42
N ASP A 160 0.47 17.13 -5.89
CA ASP A 160 1.70 16.69 -5.25
C ASP A 160 2.86 17.64 -5.62
N PRO A 161 3.29 18.52 -4.71
CA PRO A 161 4.33 19.52 -5.01
C PRO A 161 5.71 18.90 -5.19
N VAL A 162 5.93 17.65 -4.77
CA VAL A 162 7.20 16.95 -4.87
C VAL A 162 7.02 15.74 -5.78
N ARG A 163 8.01 15.47 -6.62
CA ARG A 163 8.02 14.29 -7.48
C ARG A 163 8.94 13.25 -6.84
N ASP A 164 8.36 12.33 -6.08
CA ASP A 164 9.13 11.31 -5.37
C ASP A 164 9.15 9.99 -6.15
N GLU A 165 10.27 9.73 -6.86
CA GLU A 165 10.40 8.59 -7.78
C GLU A 165 11.58 7.66 -7.46
N PHE A 166 12.12 7.74 -6.23
CA PHE A 166 13.24 6.93 -5.77
C PHE A 166 12.91 6.22 -4.46
N THR A 167 13.48 5.02 -4.26
CA THR A 167 13.50 4.32 -2.96
C THR A 167 14.87 3.70 -2.67
N ILE A 168 15.93 4.45 -2.95
CA ILE A 168 17.32 3.96 -2.80
C ILE A 168 17.85 4.28 -1.40
N LYS A 169 17.68 5.53 -0.96
CA LYS A 169 18.06 5.95 0.39
C LYS A 169 17.01 5.52 1.41
N THR A 170 17.42 5.40 2.67
CA THR A 170 16.55 4.94 3.77
C THR A 170 15.42 5.91 4.11
N ASP A 171 15.54 7.17 3.71
CA ASP A 171 14.57 8.25 3.87
C ASP A 171 13.77 8.55 2.60
N GLN A 172 13.99 7.80 1.52
CA GLN A 172 13.29 7.96 0.25
C GLN A 172 12.09 7.01 0.13
N PHE A 173 10.94 7.58 -0.20
CA PHE A 173 9.70 6.85 -0.42
C PHE A 173 9.11 7.31 -1.74
N ARG A 174 8.58 6.37 -2.52
CA ARG A 174 7.97 6.64 -3.82
C ARG A 174 6.57 7.25 -3.66
N ASP A 175 6.19 8.07 -4.63
CA ASP A 175 4.78 8.31 -4.92
C ASP A 175 4.16 7.07 -5.56
N ALA A 176 2.91 6.82 -5.20
CA ALA A 176 2.15 5.71 -5.76
C ALA A 176 0.65 6.00 -5.70
N CYS A 177 -0.10 5.34 -6.56
CA CYS A 177 -1.56 5.29 -6.47
C CYS A 177 -2.06 3.90 -6.80
N ALA A 178 -3.24 3.58 -6.26
CA ALA A 178 -3.90 2.35 -6.58
C ALA A 178 -5.41 2.55 -6.75
N VAL A 179 -5.99 1.69 -7.58
CA VAL A 179 -7.42 1.38 -7.52
C VAL A 179 -7.58 -0.04 -7.01
N PHE A 180 -8.63 -0.28 -6.24
CA PHE A 180 -9.11 -1.63 -6.00
C PHE A 180 -10.55 -1.77 -6.44
N PHE A 181 -10.87 -2.98 -6.90
CA PHE A 181 -12.23 -3.36 -7.22
C PHE A 181 -12.46 -4.85 -6.93
N GLY A 182 -13.71 -5.19 -6.63
CA GLY A 182 -14.13 -6.54 -6.28
C GLY A 182 -15.62 -6.73 -6.53
N SER A 183 -16.17 -7.86 -6.10
CA SER A 183 -17.61 -8.09 -6.09
C SER A 183 -18.34 -6.94 -5.36
N PRO A 184 -19.63 -6.68 -5.62
CA PRO A 184 -20.40 -5.73 -4.83
C PRO A 184 -20.42 -6.00 -3.32
N ALA A 185 -20.14 -7.25 -2.90
CA ALA A 185 -20.08 -7.65 -1.50
C ALA A 185 -18.70 -7.42 -0.86
N ALA A 186 -17.67 -7.13 -1.67
CA ALA A 186 -16.31 -6.96 -1.18
C ALA A 186 -16.23 -5.83 -0.15
N VAL A 187 -15.65 -6.15 1.01
CA VAL A 187 -15.53 -5.22 2.13
C VAL A 187 -14.38 -4.23 1.92
N TRP A 188 -14.54 -3.03 2.48
CA TRP A 188 -13.59 -1.92 2.34
C TRP A 188 -12.16 -2.23 2.79
N THR A 189 -12.02 -3.17 3.73
CA THR A 189 -10.74 -3.62 4.29
C THR A 189 -9.96 -4.53 3.34
N MET A 190 -9.98 -4.24 2.03
CA MET A 190 -9.33 -5.01 0.98
C MET A 190 -9.90 -6.42 0.80
N GLY A 191 -11.23 -6.55 0.91
CA GLY A 191 -11.94 -7.82 0.71
C GLY A 191 -11.89 -8.78 1.89
N SER A 192 -12.27 -10.02 1.63
CA SER A 192 -12.18 -11.17 2.53
C SER A 192 -11.72 -12.42 1.73
N PRO A 193 -11.48 -13.57 2.38
CA PRO A 193 -11.22 -14.82 1.67
C PRO A 193 -12.35 -15.24 0.73
N GLU A 194 -13.60 -14.94 1.07
CA GLU A 194 -14.79 -15.26 0.27
C GLU A 194 -14.99 -14.26 -0.88
N ASP A 195 -14.65 -12.99 -0.65
CA ASP A 195 -14.76 -11.90 -1.62
C ASP A 195 -13.40 -11.20 -1.78
N PRO A 196 -12.44 -11.80 -2.51
CA PRO A 196 -11.16 -11.18 -2.80
C PRO A 196 -11.33 -9.95 -3.69
N VAL A 197 -10.38 -9.02 -3.60
CA VAL A 197 -10.31 -7.83 -4.46
C VAL A 197 -9.07 -7.86 -5.33
N THR A 198 -9.20 -7.30 -6.53
CA THR A 198 -8.07 -6.98 -7.40
C THR A 198 -7.61 -5.55 -7.14
N VAL A 199 -6.31 -5.34 -7.08
CA VAL A 199 -5.69 -4.03 -6.88
C VAL A 199 -4.71 -3.78 -8.02
N LEU A 200 -4.82 -2.62 -8.67
CA LEU A 200 -3.82 -2.12 -9.62
C LEU A 200 -3.03 -1.03 -8.93
N HIS A 201 -1.73 -1.24 -8.76
CA HIS A 201 -0.87 -0.37 -7.96
C HIS A 201 0.31 0.16 -8.78
N TRP A 202 0.18 1.39 -9.25
CA TRP A 202 1.26 2.12 -9.92
C TRP A 202 2.27 2.66 -8.93
N LYS A 203 3.55 2.58 -9.30
CA LYS A 203 4.68 3.03 -8.48
C LYS A 203 5.63 3.90 -9.31
N ALA A 204 5.94 5.10 -8.81
CA ALA A 204 6.76 6.07 -9.53
C ALA A 204 8.18 5.54 -9.81
N ASP A 205 8.80 4.85 -8.86
CA ASP A 205 10.13 4.28 -9.00
C ASP A 205 10.18 3.11 -10.00
N TRP A 206 9.14 2.28 -10.08
CA TRP A 206 9.06 1.23 -11.11
C TRP A 206 8.94 1.84 -12.50
N GLN A 207 8.24 2.96 -12.63
CA GLN A 207 8.23 3.69 -13.89
C GLN A 207 9.59 4.31 -14.21
N LYS A 208 10.30 4.82 -13.19
CA LYS A 208 11.67 5.31 -13.35
C LYS A 208 12.60 4.22 -13.88
N ASP A 209 12.50 3.01 -13.31
CA ASP A 209 13.24 1.83 -13.76
C ASP A 209 12.99 1.52 -15.25
N ILE A 210 11.74 1.64 -15.70
CA ILE A 210 11.36 1.36 -17.09
C ILE A 210 11.87 2.46 -18.03
N ASP A 211 11.73 3.73 -17.64
CA ASP A 211 12.06 4.88 -18.49
C ASP A 211 13.58 5.11 -18.60
N HIS A 212 14.32 4.82 -17.54
CA HIS A 212 15.73 5.21 -17.40
C HIS A 212 16.67 4.05 -17.03
N GLY A 213 16.18 2.81 -17.03
CA GLY A 213 16.91 1.64 -16.54
C GLY A 213 16.83 1.51 -15.02
N PHE A 214 17.19 0.35 -14.49
CA PHE A 214 17.14 0.08 -13.04
C PHE A 214 17.93 1.11 -12.22
N GLN A 215 17.29 1.72 -11.22
CA GLN A 215 17.90 2.74 -10.39
C GLN A 215 18.58 2.12 -9.16
N ASP A 216 19.89 1.86 -9.26
CA ASP A 216 20.70 1.30 -8.16
C ASP A 216 21.40 2.40 -7.33
N LEU A 217 22.26 2.01 -6.39
CA LEU A 217 22.94 2.85 -5.41
C LEU A 217 23.60 4.08 -6.03
N GLU A 218 24.16 3.98 -7.23
CA GLU A 218 24.83 5.06 -7.94
C GLU A 218 23.90 6.21 -8.31
N ALA A 219 22.60 5.95 -8.50
CA ALA A 219 21.64 7.01 -8.76
C ALA A 219 21.47 7.95 -7.55
N ALA A 220 21.69 7.43 -6.33
CA ALA A 220 21.67 8.20 -5.09
C ALA A 220 23.06 8.64 -4.62
N PHE A 221 24.10 7.88 -4.96
CA PHE A 221 25.47 8.01 -4.52
C PHE A 221 26.44 7.84 -5.70
N PRO A 222 26.61 8.85 -6.57
CA PRO A 222 27.36 8.71 -7.82
C PRO A 222 28.86 8.42 -7.62
N ASN A 223 29.37 8.67 -6.41
CA ASN A 223 30.76 8.42 -6.02
C ASN A 223 30.89 7.16 -5.13
N ALA A 224 29.86 6.32 -5.05
CA ALA A 224 29.95 5.04 -4.36
C ALA A 224 31.03 4.16 -5.00
N ALA A 225 31.88 3.56 -4.17
CA ALA A 225 32.86 2.58 -4.59
C ALA A 225 32.39 1.20 -4.16
N PHE A 226 32.52 0.24 -5.06
CA PHE A 226 32.24 -1.16 -4.77
C PHE A 226 33.55 -1.83 -4.35
N ASP A 227 33.50 -2.54 -3.23
CA ASP A 227 34.61 -3.38 -2.80
C ASP A 227 34.61 -4.70 -3.61
N PHE A 228 35.52 -5.59 -3.25
CA PHE A 228 35.71 -6.88 -3.90
C PHE A 228 34.53 -7.84 -3.69
N TYR A 229 33.86 -8.18 -4.79
CA TYR A 229 32.93 -9.30 -4.87
C TYR A 229 33.59 -10.46 -5.61
N PRO A 230 33.89 -11.61 -4.96
CA PRO A 230 34.57 -12.74 -5.61
C PRO A 230 33.97 -13.21 -6.95
N PRO A 231 32.64 -13.25 -7.16
CA PRO A 231 32.09 -13.66 -8.47
C PRO A 231 32.16 -12.57 -9.56
N LEU A 232 32.63 -11.36 -9.23
CA LEU A 232 32.55 -10.16 -10.09
C LEU A 232 33.92 -9.47 -10.23
N VAL A 233 35.01 -10.22 -10.11
CA VAL A 233 36.36 -9.65 -10.25
C VAL A 233 36.52 -8.99 -11.62
N GLY A 234 36.94 -7.73 -11.63
CA GLY A 234 37.13 -6.93 -12.85
C GLY A 234 35.87 -6.19 -13.32
N VAL A 235 34.72 -6.38 -12.65
CA VAL A 235 33.52 -5.57 -12.91
C VAL A 235 33.62 -4.28 -12.12
N ALA A 236 33.75 -3.15 -12.83
CA ALA A 236 33.94 -1.84 -12.19
C ALA A 236 32.69 -1.37 -11.41
N ARG A 237 31.49 -1.76 -11.86
CA ARG A 237 30.20 -1.40 -11.26
C ARG A 237 29.27 -2.61 -11.33
N PRO A 238 29.26 -3.46 -10.30
CA PRO A 238 28.49 -4.69 -10.37
C PRO A 238 27.00 -4.42 -10.23
N ALA A 239 26.22 -4.87 -11.22
CA ALA A 239 24.77 -4.91 -11.18
C ALA A 239 24.28 -6.33 -10.83
N PRO A 240 23.03 -6.49 -10.36
CA PRO A 240 22.47 -7.80 -10.08
C PRO A 240 22.51 -8.78 -11.27
N ASP A 241 22.34 -8.27 -12.49
CA ASP A 241 22.38 -9.06 -13.74
C ASP A 241 23.80 -9.58 -14.07
N ASP A 242 24.86 -8.96 -13.55
CA ASP A 242 26.26 -9.36 -13.77
C ASP A 242 26.66 -10.63 -13.00
N TYR A 243 25.91 -10.98 -11.95
CA TYR A 243 26.18 -12.22 -11.21
C TYR A 243 25.95 -13.45 -12.09
N PRO A 244 26.94 -14.36 -12.20
CA PRO A 244 26.76 -15.59 -12.94
C PRO A 244 25.66 -16.45 -12.28
N PRO A 245 24.92 -17.27 -13.05
CA PRO A 245 23.74 -17.99 -12.55
C PRO A 245 23.99 -18.76 -11.24
N GLU A 246 25.13 -19.44 -11.14
CA GLU A 246 25.54 -20.21 -9.97
C GLU A 246 25.81 -19.34 -8.73
N ALA A 247 26.06 -18.03 -8.89
CA ALA A 247 26.31 -17.10 -7.80
C ALA A 247 25.07 -16.26 -7.42
N ARG A 248 23.99 -16.30 -8.19
CA ARG A 248 22.77 -15.49 -7.94
C ARG A 248 22.06 -15.82 -6.63
N HIS A 249 22.33 -16.99 -6.04
CA HIS A 249 21.87 -17.33 -4.68
C HIS A 249 22.39 -16.36 -3.61
N ARG A 250 23.47 -15.60 -3.90
CA ARG A 250 23.99 -14.54 -3.03
C ARG A 250 23.16 -13.26 -3.06
N LEU A 251 22.22 -13.16 -3.99
CA LEU A 251 21.21 -12.10 -4.09
C LEU A 251 19.86 -12.70 -3.67
N PRO A 252 19.65 -12.98 -2.38
CA PRO A 252 18.52 -13.81 -1.94
C PRO A 252 17.17 -13.26 -2.36
N ALA A 253 16.97 -11.94 -2.31
CA ALA A 253 15.72 -11.31 -2.72
C ALA A 253 15.44 -11.50 -4.24
N LEU A 254 16.48 -11.36 -5.08
CA LEU A 254 16.36 -11.63 -6.51
C LEU A 254 16.10 -13.12 -6.76
N ALA A 255 16.86 -14.00 -6.08
CA ALA A 255 16.80 -15.44 -6.25
C ALA A 255 15.43 -16.05 -5.90
N VAL A 256 14.71 -15.48 -4.91
CA VAL A 256 13.35 -15.91 -4.55
C VAL A 256 12.25 -15.16 -5.33
N GLY A 257 12.61 -14.34 -6.30
CA GLY A 257 11.65 -13.62 -7.13
C GLY A 257 10.92 -12.48 -6.41
N ASN A 258 11.52 -11.88 -5.37
CA ASN A 258 10.90 -10.75 -4.68
C ASN A 258 10.61 -9.64 -5.71
N PRO A 259 9.34 -9.24 -5.90
CA PRO A 259 8.96 -8.23 -6.88
C PRO A 259 9.78 -6.97 -6.73
N LEU A 260 10.02 -6.47 -5.52
CA LEU A 260 10.77 -5.23 -5.29
C LEU A 260 12.24 -5.31 -5.71
N ALA A 261 12.85 -6.50 -5.70
CA ALA A 261 14.26 -6.70 -6.01
C ALA A 261 14.54 -6.98 -7.49
N GLN A 262 13.49 -7.12 -8.33
CA GLN A 262 13.67 -7.39 -9.75
C GLN A 262 14.24 -6.18 -10.48
N THR A 263 15.30 -6.39 -11.27
CA THR A 263 15.95 -5.37 -12.11
C THR A 263 15.17 -5.04 -13.38
N ARG A 264 14.22 -5.91 -13.75
CA ARG A 264 13.37 -5.74 -14.94
C ARG A 264 11.92 -5.68 -14.51
N ARG A 265 11.26 -4.60 -14.92
CA ARG A 265 9.84 -4.35 -14.64
C ARG A 265 9.05 -4.52 -15.94
N PRO A 266 8.06 -5.43 -16.00
CA PRO A 266 7.21 -5.55 -17.19
C PRO A 266 6.23 -4.37 -17.32
N SER A 267 5.90 -3.73 -16.20
CA SER A 267 4.94 -2.62 -16.12
C SER A 267 5.22 -1.78 -14.88
N PRO A 268 4.92 -0.45 -14.91
CA PRO A 268 4.95 0.36 -13.70
C PRO A 268 3.74 0.10 -12.78
N VAL A 269 2.76 -0.69 -13.26
CA VAL A 269 1.56 -1.08 -12.54
C VAL A 269 1.69 -2.54 -12.11
N GLU A 270 1.69 -2.75 -10.80
CA GLU A 270 1.63 -4.10 -10.24
C GLU A 270 0.18 -4.55 -10.10
N LYS A 271 -0.14 -5.74 -10.62
CA LYS A 271 -1.43 -6.40 -10.42
C LYS A 271 -1.36 -7.28 -9.17
N LEU A 272 -2.24 -6.99 -8.23
CA LEU A 272 -2.23 -7.57 -6.89
C LEU A 272 -3.62 -8.13 -6.58
N GLN A 273 -3.68 -9.14 -5.72
CA GLN A 273 -4.91 -9.62 -5.09
C GLN A 273 -4.83 -9.41 -3.58
N ALA A 274 -5.95 -9.11 -2.94
CA ALA A 274 -6.06 -9.09 -1.49
C ALA A 274 -7.34 -9.77 -1.00
N MET A 275 -7.26 -10.36 0.18
CA MET A 275 -8.31 -11.10 0.89
C MET A 275 -8.42 -10.58 2.33
N GLY A 276 -8.37 -9.26 2.50
CA GLY A 276 -8.31 -8.59 3.79
C GLY A 276 -6.97 -7.93 4.12
N PRO A 277 -6.84 -7.34 5.32
CA PRO A 277 -5.60 -6.70 5.76
C PRO A 277 -4.42 -7.67 5.84
N GLY A 278 -3.28 -7.28 5.27
CA GLY A 278 -2.03 -8.04 5.36
C GLY A 278 -1.95 -9.27 4.46
N THR A 279 -2.95 -9.53 3.62
CA THR A 279 -2.98 -10.67 2.69
C THR A 279 -2.67 -10.28 1.25
N ILE A 280 -2.35 -9.00 0.99
CA ILE A 280 -2.06 -8.53 -0.37
C ILE A 280 -0.81 -9.22 -0.93
N TYR A 281 -0.89 -9.72 -2.15
CA TYR A 281 0.22 -10.38 -2.83
C TYR A 281 0.21 -10.11 -4.34
N THR A 282 1.38 -10.24 -4.96
CA THR A 282 1.60 -10.07 -6.41
C THR A 282 1.05 -11.27 -7.17
N MET A 283 0.13 -11.01 -8.10
CA MET A 283 -0.47 -12.07 -8.91
C MET A 283 0.55 -12.65 -9.90
N PRO A 284 0.43 -13.93 -10.30
CA PRO A 284 1.40 -14.56 -11.20
C PRO A 284 1.52 -13.86 -12.56
N THR A 285 0.39 -13.52 -13.17
CA THR A 285 0.38 -12.77 -14.43
C THR A 285 0.41 -11.27 -14.15
N GLN A 286 1.37 -10.55 -14.73
CA GLN A 286 1.53 -9.09 -14.60
C GLN A 286 1.24 -8.39 -15.95
N ASP A 287 -0.02 -8.42 -16.36
CA ASP A 287 -0.53 -7.87 -17.63
C ASP A 287 -1.22 -6.50 -17.50
N ALA A 288 -1.23 -5.93 -16.28
CA ALA A 288 -1.65 -4.57 -16.05
C ALA A 288 -0.64 -3.58 -16.65
N ARG A 289 -1.14 -2.49 -17.22
CA ARG A 289 -0.37 -1.45 -17.92
C ARG A 289 -0.68 -0.08 -17.35
N GLY A 290 0.18 0.89 -17.58
CA GLY A 290 -0.09 2.25 -17.15
C GLY A 290 1.06 3.22 -17.39
N ARG A 291 0.77 4.50 -17.14
CA ARG A 291 1.70 5.61 -17.27
C ARG A 291 1.35 6.72 -16.29
N GLY A 292 2.33 7.18 -15.54
CA GLY A 292 2.27 8.39 -14.74
C GLY A 292 2.97 9.56 -15.41
N SER A 293 2.45 10.76 -15.26
CA SER A 293 3.11 12.01 -15.63
C SER A 293 2.96 13.02 -14.51
N TRP A 294 4.08 13.59 -14.08
CA TRP A 294 4.11 14.68 -13.12
C TRP A 294 4.37 16.00 -13.85
N ARG A 295 3.46 16.97 -13.70
CA ARG A 295 3.58 18.32 -14.28
C ARG A 295 2.99 19.33 -13.30
N ASP A 296 3.68 20.43 -13.08
CA ASP A 296 3.20 21.59 -12.30
C ASP A 296 2.65 21.22 -10.90
N GLY A 297 3.36 20.36 -10.17
CA GLY A 297 2.97 19.97 -8.81
C GLY A 297 1.77 19.03 -8.76
N ARG A 298 1.59 18.18 -9.78
CA ARG A 298 0.47 17.26 -9.90
C ARG A 298 0.87 15.99 -10.63
N TRP A 299 0.42 14.86 -10.10
CA TRP A 299 0.45 13.57 -10.79
C TRP A 299 -0.82 13.37 -11.61
N THR A 300 -0.66 12.88 -12.84
CA THR A 300 -1.71 12.25 -13.65
C THR A 300 -1.28 10.84 -13.99
N VAL A 301 -2.01 9.83 -13.53
CA VAL A 301 -1.65 8.42 -13.71
C VAL A 301 -2.77 7.65 -14.38
N VAL A 302 -2.41 6.82 -15.36
CA VAL A 302 -3.30 5.85 -16.00
C VAL A 302 -2.96 4.45 -15.53
N LEU A 303 -3.98 3.67 -15.18
CA LEU A 303 -3.93 2.26 -14.83
C LEU A 303 -4.87 1.50 -15.76
N ALA A 304 -4.43 0.41 -16.41
CA ALA A 304 -5.25 -0.34 -17.34
C ALA A 304 -5.02 -1.84 -17.24
N ARG A 305 -6.05 -2.63 -17.58
CA ARG A 305 -5.97 -4.08 -17.77
C ARG A 305 -7.11 -4.60 -18.64
N ALA A 306 -7.06 -5.88 -19.01
CA ALA A 306 -8.19 -6.59 -19.60
C ALA A 306 -9.39 -6.66 -18.63
N LEU A 307 -10.61 -6.71 -19.17
CA LEU A 307 -11.82 -6.98 -18.39
C LEU A 307 -11.85 -8.44 -17.92
N ALA A 308 -11.40 -9.35 -18.79
CA ALA A 308 -11.24 -10.77 -18.46
C ALA A 308 -10.16 -10.95 -17.40
N ALA A 309 -10.42 -11.85 -16.46
CA ALA A 309 -9.42 -12.32 -15.50
C ALA A 309 -8.38 -13.19 -16.23
N SER A 310 -7.10 -13.00 -15.93
CA SER A 310 -6.01 -13.89 -16.37
C SER A 310 -5.54 -14.85 -15.29
N ASP A 311 -5.85 -14.58 -14.01
CA ASP A 311 -5.48 -15.44 -12.88
C ASP A 311 -6.68 -15.79 -12.00
N GLU A 312 -6.53 -16.85 -11.20
CA GLU A 312 -7.53 -17.29 -10.24
C GLU A 312 -7.78 -16.23 -9.14
N GLY A 313 -9.06 -15.97 -8.87
CA GLY A 313 -9.51 -14.94 -7.92
C GLY A 313 -9.31 -13.50 -8.40
N GLU A 314 -8.81 -13.27 -9.61
CA GLU A 314 -8.88 -11.95 -10.23
C GLU A 314 -10.35 -11.59 -10.50
N THR A 315 -10.73 -10.35 -10.20
CA THR A 315 -12.08 -9.87 -10.41
C THR A 315 -12.32 -9.67 -11.91
N ALA A 316 -13.04 -10.57 -12.56
CA ALA A 316 -13.50 -10.35 -13.93
C ALA A 316 -14.55 -9.21 -13.97
N LEU A 317 -14.43 -8.32 -14.94
CA LEU A 317 -15.34 -7.19 -15.13
C LEU A 317 -16.21 -7.42 -16.36
N GLN A 318 -17.47 -6.99 -16.29
CA GLN A 318 -18.45 -7.15 -17.36
C GLN A 318 -19.23 -5.83 -17.56
N PRO A 319 -19.42 -5.39 -18.81
CA PRO A 319 -20.31 -4.27 -19.11
C PRO A 319 -21.72 -4.49 -18.54
N GLY A 320 -22.32 -3.43 -18.02
CA GLY A 320 -23.65 -3.49 -17.38
C GLY A 320 -23.66 -4.02 -15.95
N GLN A 321 -22.50 -4.08 -15.28
CA GLN A 321 -22.39 -4.51 -13.87
C GLN A 321 -21.74 -3.43 -13.00
N SER A 322 -22.06 -3.51 -11.71
CA SER A 322 -21.47 -2.72 -10.64
C SER A 322 -20.45 -3.53 -9.85
N TYR A 323 -19.42 -2.86 -9.35
CA TYR A 323 -18.35 -3.43 -8.55
C TYR A 323 -18.07 -2.54 -7.34
N ALA A 324 -17.63 -3.14 -6.24
CA ALA A 324 -17.05 -2.37 -5.14
C ALA A 324 -15.79 -1.67 -5.65
N PHE A 325 -15.56 -0.41 -5.25
CA PHE A 325 -14.43 0.37 -5.75
C PHE A 325 -13.90 1.36 -4.72
N ALA A 326 -12.57 1.49 -4.65
CA ALA A 326 -11.96 2.62 -3.97
C ALA A 326 -10.54 2.88 -4.49
N CYS A 327 -10.02 4.06 -4.15
CA CYS A 327 -8.68 4.49 -4.52
C CYS A 327 -7.78 4.65 -3.29
N ALA A 328 -6.47 4.57 -3.51
CA ALA A 328 -5.47 4.95 -2.53
C ALA A 328 -4.32 5.73 -3.16
N VAL A 329 -3.70 6.62 -2.38
CA VAL A 329 -2.52 7.39 -2.77
C VAL A 329 -1.48 7.31 -1.65
N TRP A 330 -0.23 7.07 -2.03
CA TRP A 330 0.93 7.16 -1.17
C TRP A 330 1.72 8.39 -1.58
N TRP A 331 1.93 9.29 -0.62
CA TRP A 331 2.71 10.50 -0.82
C TRP A 331 4.14 10.29 -0.29
N GLY A 332 5.12 10.25 -1.19
CA GLY A 332 6.51 9.95 -0.90
C GLY A 332 7.12 10.89 0.14
N ALA A 333 6.92 12.21 -0.03
CA ALA A 333 7.36 13.24 0.90
C ALA A 333 6.79 13.07 2.33
N ALA A 334 5.67 12.36 2.51
CA ALA A 334 5.09 12.03 3.81
C ALA A 334 5.53 10.66 4.36
N ALA A 335 6.53 10.04 3.73
CA ALA A 335 7.03 8.70 4.03
C ALA A 335 5.96 7.60 3.97
N ASP A 336 4.98 7.75 3.09
CA ASP A 336 3.92 6.77 2.91
C ASP A 336 4.46 5.48 2.28
N ARG A 337 4.02 4.34 2.82
CA ARG A 337 4.30 3.00 2.31
C ARG A 337 3.38 1.97 2.98
N GLY A 338 3.15 0.84 2.32
CA GLY A 338 2.33 -0.24 2.89
C GLY A 338 0.94 0.28 3.28
N ALA A 339 0.53 0.10 4.55
CA ALA A 339 -0.77 0.59 5.04
C ALA A 339 -0.85 2.11 5.26
N ARG A 340 0.30 2.82 5.38
CA ARG A 340 0.32 4.28 5.47
C ARG A 340 0.05 4.88 4.10
N LYS A 341 -1.20 5.24 3.87
CA LYS A 341 -1.71 5.79 2.61
C LYS A 341 -2.98 6.58 2.85
N SER A 342 -3.30 7.49 1.95
CA SER A 342 -4.59 8.15 1.89
C SER A 342 -5.56 7.29 1.08
N ILE A 343 -6.80 7.15 1.53
CA ILE A 343 -7.79 6.24 0.93
C ILE A 343 -9.12 6.95 0.68
N THR A 344 -9.92 6.46 -0.26
CA THR A 344 -11.33 6.89 -0.37
C THR A 344 -12.23 6.00 0.49
N GLN A 345 -13.46 6.44 0.75
CA GLN A 345 -14.53 5.55 1.20
C GLN A 345 -14.78 4.43 0.17
N LEU A 346 -15.38 3.32 0.60
CA LEU A 346 -15.87 2.29 -0.31
C LEU A 346 -17.03 2.86 -1.13
N GLY A 347 -16.91 2.78 -2.44
CA GLY A 347 -17.96 3.20 -3.35
C GLY A 347 -18.18 2.18 -4.45
N THR A 348 -18.63 2.67 -5.60
CA THR A 348 -19.06 1.82 -6.71
C THR A 348 -18.37 2.20 -8.00
N LEU A 349 -18.00 1.18 -8.76
CA LEU A 349 -17.62 1.27 -10.17
C LEU A 349 -18.72 0.64 -11.01
N TRP A 350 -19.37 1.42 -11.86
CA TRP A 350 -20.33 0.96 -12.85
C TRP A 350 -19.68 0.88 -14.23
N LEU A 351 -19.79 -0.25 -14.93
CA LEU A 351 -19.36 -0.37 -16.32
C LEU A 351 -20.55 -0.13 -17.25
N GLU A 352 -20.47 0.88 -18.11
CA GLU A 352 -21.53 1.18 -19.06
C GLU A 352 -21.72 0.02 -20.06
N VAL A 353 -22.96 -0.19 -20.52
CA VAL A 353 -23.22 -1.13 -21.61
C VAL A 353 -22.80 -0.45 -22.92
N GLY A 354 -21.87 -1.07 -23.66
CA GLY A 354 -21.50 -0.61 -24.99
C GLY A 354 -22.71 -0.68 -25.93
N ARG A 355 -22.95 0.40 -26.68
CA ARG A 355 -23.99 0.43 -27.71
C ARG A 355 -23.47 -0.07 -29.04
#